data_AF-D5UP08-F1
#
_entry.id   AF-D5UP08-F1
#
_cell.length_a   1.000
_cell.length_b   1.000
_cell.length_c   1.000
_cell.angle_alpha   90.00
_cell.angle_beta   90.00
_cell.angle_gamma   90.00
#
_symmetry.space_group_name_H-M   'P 1'
#
loop_
_entity.id
_entity.type
_entity.pdbx_description
1 polymer ?
#
loop_
_entity_poly.entity_id
_entity_poly.type
_entity_poly.pdbx_seq_one_letter_code
_entity_poly.pdbx_strand_id
1 'polypeptide(L)'
;MTEHVPDLLALTAAEAAKVHAGDYDHLLPSAWPAGERWAARLWGDDDVDVWLISWVPERSTELHDHAGSLGALTVVDGALAERSWDGEGLRERRIDPGGQAAFDRGWVHDVTRHPDAHDAASGEASSPTLSVHAYSPPLTAMSYYEVSPNGRLRRVRSELTDEPEAPPKTPAAKGINALLAAARDRIERVSAAEVADELAAGAHLVDIRPAAQRASEGEVPGALVIERNVLEWRLDPTSTARIDQAVDWDVRWLVICSEGYTSSLAAAALRDIGLHRAADVAGGYHALTAALVG
;
A
#
# COMPACT_ATOMS: atom_id res chain seq x y z
N MET A 1 31.59 -18.74 9.85
CA MET A 1 32.61 -17.69 9.49
C MET A 1 31.79 -16.42 9.21
N THR A 2 32.18 -15.21 9.60
CA THR A 2 31.35 -14.03 9.26
C THR A 2 31.48 -13.77 7.77
N GLU A 3 30.52 -14.22 6.97
CA GLU A 3 30.53 -13.98 5.53
C GLU A 3 30.39 -12.48 5.25
N HIS A 4 31.21 -11.98 4.34
CA HIS A 4 31.14 -10.60 3.89
C HIS A 4 30.38 -10.54 2.56
N VAL A 5 29.82 -9.38 2.22
CA VAL A 5 29.05 -9.15 0.98
C VAL A 5 29.71 -9.73 -0.30
N PRO A 6 31.03 -9.62 -0.51
CA PRO A 6 31.69 -10.25 -1.67
C PRO A 6 31.56 -11.78 -1.72
N ASP A 7 31.55 -12.46 -0.57
CA ASP A 7 31.40 -13.92 -0.48
C ASP A 7 29.98 -14.32 -0.89
N LEU A 8 28.97 -13.57 -0.42
CA LEU A 8 27.57 -13.79 -0.80
C LEU A 8 27.34 -13.57 -2.31
N LEU A 9 27.98 -12.55 -2.91
CA LEU A 9 27.93 -12.34 -4.37
C LEU A 9 28.57 -13.50 -5.14
N ALA A 10 29.71 -14.01 -4.68
CA ALA A 10 30.34 -15.16 -5.32
C ALA A 10 29.47 -16.42 -5.19
N LEU A 11 28.85 -16.61 -4.02
CA LEU A 11 27.94 -17.71 -3.75
C LEU A 11 26.71 -17.68 -4.66
N THR A 12 25.99 -16.55 -4.73
CA THR A 12 24.79 -16.46 -5.57
C THR A 12 25.11 -16.62 -7.05
N ALA A 13 26.28 -16.16 -7.52
CA ALA A 13 26.73 -16.41 -8.89
C ALA A 13 27.00 -17.90 -9.17
N ALA A 14 27.69 -18.60 -8.26
CA ALA A 14 27.96 -20.02 -8.41
C ALA A 14 26.68 -20.85 -8.41
N GLU A 15 25.74 -20.52 -7.52
CA GLU A 15 24.46 -21.23 -7.42
C GLU A 15 23.53 -20.90 -8.60
N ALA A 16 23.52 -19.66 -9.10
CA ALA A 16 22.84 -19.31 -10.34
C ALA A 16 23.33 -20.12 -11.55
N ALA A 17 24.65 -20.36 -11.65
CA ALA A 17 25.22 -21.19 -12.71
C ALA A 17 24.74 -22.65 -12.62
N LYS A 18 24.61 -23.22 -11.41
CA LYS A 18 24.08 -24.57 -11.19
C LYS A 18 22.58 -24.66 -11.53
N VAL A 19 21.79 -23.64 -11.17
CA VAL A 19 20.38 -23.54 -11.59
C VAL A 19 20.29 -23.55 -13.12
N HIS A 20 21.12 -22.76 -13.80
CA HIS A 20 21.15 -22.72 -15.26
C HIS A 20 21.60 -24.05 -15.89
N ALA A 21 22.48 -24.81 -15.21
CA ALA A 21 22.93 -26.13 -15.65
C ALA A 21 21.91 -27.26 -15.42
N GLY A 22 20.81 -26.99 -14.71
CA GLY A 22 19.75 -27.97 -14.42
C GLY A 22 19.99 -28.81 -13.15
N ASP A 23 21.00 -28.47 -12.33
CA ASP A 23 21.32 -29.23 -11.11
C ASP A 23 20.16 -29.23 -10.09
N TYR A 24 19.31 -28.21 -10.16
CA TYR A 24 18.16 -27.99 -9.27
C TYR A 24 16.80 -28.27 -9.93
N ASP A 25 16.76 -28.91 -11.10
CA ASP A 25 15.49 -29.18 -11.84
C ASP A 25 14.48 -29.97 -11.01
N HIS A 26 14.96 -30.81 -10.10
CA HIS A 26 14.14 -31.60 -9.18
C HIS A 26 13.37 -30.76 -8.14
N LEU A 27 13.75 -29.49 -7.94
CA LEU A 27 13.07 -28.53 -7.07
C LEU A 27 12.03 -27.69 -7.82
N LEU A 28 12.11 -27.62 -9.16
CA LEU A 28 11.27 -26.74 -9.95
C LEU A 28 9.81 -27.20 -9.95
N PRO A 29 8.83 -26.28 -9.93
CA PRO A 29 7.43 -26.65 -9.97
C PRO A 29 7.09 -27.22 -11.35
N SER A 30 6.15 -28.18 -11.40
CA SER A 30 5.66 -28.75 -12.66
C SER A 30 4.94 -27.71 -13.55
N ALA A 31 4.47 -26.61 -12.96
CA ALA A 31 3.96 -25.43 -13.62
C ALA A 31 4.25 -24.17 -12.79
N TRP A 32 4.71 -23.10 -13.42
CA TRP A 32 5.00 -21.84 -12.75
C TRP A 32 3.71 -21.11 -12.33
N PRO A 33 3.58 -20.68 -11.07
CA PRO A 33 2.46 -19.84 -10.66
C PRO A 33 2.46 -18.51 -11.43
N ALA A 34 1.30 -18.13 -11.97
CA ALA A 34 1.18 -16.90 -12.77
C ALA A 34 0.86 -15.64 -11.93
N GLY A 35 0.28 -15.82 -10.74
CA GLY A 35 -0.26 -14.72 -9.92
C GLY A 35 0.49 -14.44 -8.62
N GLU A 36 1.41 -15.33 -8.22
CA GLU A 36 2.18 -15.24 -6.98
C GLU A 36 3.62 -15.66 -7.24
N ARG A 37 4.54 -15.11 -6.45
CA ARG A 37 5.93 -15.56 -6.47
C ARG A 37 6.01 -17.00 -5.96
N TRP A 38 7.01 -17.72 -6.44
CA TRP A 38 7.40 -19.02 -5.93
C TRP A 38 8.83 -18.93 -5.42
N ALA A 39 9.14 -19.63 -4.33
CA ALA A 39 10.49 -19.74 -3.82
C ALA A 39 10.77 -21.16 -3.36
N ALA A 40 12.02 -21.60 -3.52
CA ALA A 40 12.53 -22.83 -2.93
C ALA A 40 13.94 -22.61 -2.40
N ARG A 41 14.22 -23.15 -1.21
CA ARG A 41 15.57 -23.16 -0.65
C ARG A 41 16.41 -24.17 -1.44
N LEU A 42 17.50 -23.70 -2.02
CA LEU A 42 18.48 -24.54 -2.70
C LEU A 42 19.27 -25.34 -1.65
N TRP A 43 19.77 -24.63 -0.63
CA TRP A 43 20.38 -25.20 0.57
C TRP A 43 20.52 -24.11 1.65
N GLY A 44 20.89 -24.51 2.88
CA GLY A 44 21.32 -23.58 3.91
C GLY A 44 21.90 -24.30 5.12
N ASP A 45 22.60 -23.55 5.96
CA ASP A 45 23.20 -24.01 7.22
C ASP A 45 23.03 -22.94 8.32
N ASP A 46 23.82 -23.03 9.40
CA ASP A 46 23.76 -22.08 10.51
C ASP A 46 24.29 -20.67 10.16
N ASP A 47 25.06 -20.55 9.07
CA ASP A 47 25.74 -19.31 8.64
C ASP A 47 25.03 -18.66 7.44
N VAL A 48 24.41 -19.43 6.53
CA VAL A 48 23.82 -18.89 5.29
C VAL A 48 22.61 -19.66 4.76
N ASP A 49 21.69 -18.91 4.15
CA ASP A 49 20.52 -19.44 3.43
C ASP A 49 20.55 -19.06 1.96
N VAL A 50 20.43 -20.04 1.06
CA VAL A 50 20.37 -19.83 -0.39
C VAL A 50 19.03 -20.26 -0.97
N TRP A 51 18.40 -19.35 -1.71
CA TRP A 51 17.06 -19.51 -2.25
C TRP A 51 17.00 -19.23 -3.76
N LEU A 52 16.18 -19.98 -4.47
CA LEU A 52 15.75 -19.67 -5.84
C LEU A 52 14.35 -19.06 -5.78
N ILE A 53 14.16 -17.91 -6.41
CA ILE A 53 12.92 -17.13 -6.37
C ILE A 53 12.44 -16.83 -7.79
N SER A 54 11.14 -17.00 -8.02
CA SER A 54 10.45 -16.56 -9.23
C SER A 54 9.72 -15.24 -9.01
N TRP A 55 9.73 -14.41 -10.06
CA TRP A 55 9.13 -13.08 -10.05
C TRP A 55 8.07 -12.99 -11.13
N VAL A 56 6.88 -12.58 -10.70
CA VAL A 56 5.70 -12.40 -11.57
C VAL A 56 5.40 -10.91 -11.76
N PRO A 57 4.75 -10.52 -12.87
CA PRO A 57 4.33 -9.14 -13.09
C PRO A 57 3.47 -8.59 -11.94
N GLU A 58 3.56 -7.28 -11.71
CA GLU A 58 2.70 -6.53 -10.77
C GLU A 58 2.76 -6.97 -9.28
N ARG A 59 3.69 -7.85 -8.91
CA ARG A 59 3.93 -8.25 -7.51
C ARG A 59 5.20 -7.60 -6.96
N SER A 60 5.06 -7.09 -5.75
CA SER A 60 6.09 -6.42 -4.95
C SER A 60 6.08 -7.00 -3.54
N THR A 61 7.22 -6.97 -2.87
CA THR A 61 7.35 -7.35 -1.45
C THR A 61 7.03 -6.18 -0.52
N GLU A 62 6.71 -5.00 -1.07
CA GLU A 62 6.80 -3.71 -0.38
C GLU A 62 8.25 -3.35 -0.03
N LEU A 63 8.50 -2.09 0.30
CA LEU A 63 9.81 -1.66 0.78
C LEU A 63 10.11 -2.38 2.10
N HIS A 64 11.24 -3.07 2.18
CA HIS A 64 11.61 -3.85 3.34
C HIS A 64 13.12 -3.87 3.58
N ASP A 65 13.51 -4.21 4.81
CA ASP A 65 14.85 -4.66 5.15
C ASP A 65 14.82 -6.12 5.62
N HIS A 66 16.02 -6.69 5.73
CA HIS A 66 16.27 -8.06 6.16
C HIS A 66 16.72 -8.13 7.62
N ALA A 67 16.28 -7.16 8.44
CA ALA A 67 16.63 -6.98 9.83
C ALA A 67 18.15 -7.01 10.10
N GLY A 68 18.68 -8.16 10.53
CA GLY A 68 20.08 -8.36 10.87
C GLY A 68 20.92 -9.02 9.78
N SER A 69 20.32 -9.43 8.67
CA SER A 69 20.96 -10.21 7.63
C SER A 69 21.57 -9.32 6.56
N LEU A 70 22.78 -9.68 6.13
CA LEU A 70 23.33 -9.26 4.85
C LEU A 70 22.69 -10.10 3.75
N GLY A 71 22.75 -9.63 2.51
CA GLY A 71 22.40 -10.50 1.40
C GLY A 71 22.91 -10.05 0.06
N ALA A 72 22.81 -10.97 -0.88
CA ALA A 72 23.13 -10.78 -2.28
C ALA A 72 22.13 -11.52 -3.16
N LEU A 73 22.04 -11.11 -4.42
CA LEU A 73 21.30 -11.80 -5.45
C LEU A 73 22.05 -11.84 -6.77
N THR A 74 21.74 -12.87 -7.57
CA THR A 74 22.13 -12.98 -8.98
C THR A 74 20.89 -13.33 -9.81
N VAL A 75 20.62 -12.59 -10.88
CA VAL A 75 19.53 -12.89 -11.82
C VAL A 75 19.92 -14.06 -12.72
N VAL A 76 19.09 -15.09 -12.78
CA VAL A 76 19.30 -16.28 -13.62
C VAL A 76 18.68 -16.08 -15.00
N ASP A 77 17.43 -15.63 -15.05
CA ASP A 77 16.68 -15.40 -16.30
C ASP A 77 15.70 -14.23 -16.13
N GLY A 78 15.37 -13.55 -17.24
CA GLY A 78 14.54 -12.34 -17.25
C GLY A 78 15.27 -11.11 -16.70
N ALA A 79 14.58 -10.19 -16.03
CA ALA A 79 15.22 -9.03 -15.42
C ALA A 79 14.45 -8.53 -14.20
N LEU A 80 15.18 -8.02 -13.22
CA LEU A 80 14.61 -7.42 -12.01
C LEU A 80 14.70 -5.90 -12.05
N ALA A 81 13.76 -5.26 -11.37
CA ALA A 81 13.86 -3.86 -10.95
C ALA A 81 14.02 -3.86 -9.43
N GLU A 82 15.02 -3.15 -8.93
CA GLU A 82 15.19 -2.89 -7.49
C GLU A 82 14.99 -1.41 -7.23
N ARG A 83 14.08 -1.08 -6.30
CA ARG A 83 13.90 0.25 -5.75
C ARG A 83 14.48 0.30 -4.34
N SER A 84 15.49 1.12 -4.10
CA SER A 84 16.17 1.25 -2.80
C SER A 84 16.07 2.68 -2.25
N TRP A 85 16.09 2.80 -0.92
CA TRP A 85 16.13 4.09 -0.22
C TRP A 85 17.57 4.53 0.03
N ASP A 86 17.97 5.69 -0.51
CA ASP A 86 19.34 6.23 -0.38
C ASP A 86 19.55 7.20 0.80
N GLY A 87 18.50 7.48 1.57
CA GLY A 87 18.50 8.47 2.65
C GLY A 87 17.70 9.73 2.32
N GLU A 88 17.62 10.10 1.04
CA GLU A 88 16.91 11.29 0.55
C GLU A 88 15.67 10.91 -0.27
N GLY A 89 15.72 9.80 -0.99
CA GLY A 89 14.64 9.34 -1.85
C GLY A 89 14.78 7.89 -2.30
N LEU A 90 13.84 7.48 -3.15
CA LEU A 90 13.88 6.18 -3.82
C LEU A 90 14.73 6.26 -5.09
N ARG A 91 15.61 5.29 -5.26
CA ARG A 91 16.40 5.05 -6.47
C ARG A 91 16.00 3.72 -7.07
N GLU A 92 15.88 3.68 -8.39
CA GLU A 92 15.54 2.46 -9.11
C GLU A 92 16.72 2.02 -9.99
N ARG A 93 16.99 0.71 -10.03
CA ARG A 93 17.93 0.10 -10.97
C ARG A 93 17.34 -1.16 -11.60
N ARG A 94 17.70 -1.42 -12.85
CA ARG A 94 17.44 -2.70 -13.53
C ARG A 94 18.63 -3.64 -13.34
N ILE A 95 18.34 -4.93 -13.17
CA ILE A 95 19.32 -6.01 -13.06
C ILE A 95 18.98 -7.07 -14.11
N ASP A 96 19.82 -7.18 -15.13
CA ASP A 96 19.70 -8.13 -16.25
C ASP A 96 20.25 -9.53 -15.90
N PRO A 97 20.05 -10.57 -16.74
CA PRO A 97 20.59 -11.91 -16.49
C PRO A 97 22.10 -11.88 -16.25
N GLY A 98 22.55 -12.62 -15.24
CA GLY A 98 23.94 -12.61 -14.74
C GLY A 98 24.31 -11.35 -13.93
N GLY A 99 23.47 -10.32 -13.92
CA GLY A 99 23.60 -9.15 -13.08
C GLY A 99 23.39 -9.48 -11.61
N GLN A 100 24.06 -8.71 -10.75
CA GLN A 100 24.07 -8.94 -9.32
C GLN A 100 23.73 -7.68 -8.53
N ALA A 101 23.17 -7.88 -7.34
CA ALA A 101 22.98 -6.84 -6.35
C ALA A 101 23.33 -7.39 -4.97
N ALA A 102 23.78 -6.50 -4.09
CA ALA A 102 23.99 -6.82 -2.69
C ALA A 102 23.46 -5.70 -1.81
N PHE A 103 23.18 -6.07 -0.56
CA PHE A 103 22.60 -5.20 0.43
C PHE A 103 23.19 -5.48 1.82
N ASP A 104 23.44 -4.39 2.55
CA ASP A 104 23.94 -4.42 3.92
C ASP A 104 22.76 -4.37 4.92
N ARG A 105 23.05 -4.44 6.21
CA ARG A 105 22.07 -4.35 7.29
C ARG A 105 21.32 -3.02 7.22
N GLY A 106 19.99 -3.11 7.32
CA GLY A 106 19.12 -1.94 7.24
C GLY A 106 18.99 -1.33 5.84
N TRP A 107 19.49 -2.00 4.80
CA TRP A 107 19.19 -1.64 3.42
C TRP A 107 17.70 -1.85 3.15
N VAL A 108 17.00 -0.74 2.87
CA VAL A 108 15.56 -0.77 2.58
C VAL A 108 15.35 -0.74 1.08
N HIS A 109 14.76 -1.80 0.55
CA HIS A 109 14.48 -1.92 -0.87
C HIS A 109 13.19 -2.71 -1.17
N ASP A 110 12.79 -2.70 -2.43
CA ASP A 110 11.75 -3.52 -3.00
C ASP A 110 12.25 -4.07 -4.33
N VAL A 111 12.12 -5.38 -4.52
CA VAL A 111 12.53 -6.08 -5.73
C VAL A 111 11.27 -6.54 -6.46
N THR A 112 11.21 -6.28 -7.76
CA THR A 112 10.09 -6.67 -8.62
C THR A 112 10.60 -7.21 -9.94
N ARG A 113 9.74 -7.92 -10.68
CA ARG A 113 9.99 -8.23 -12.08
C ARG A 113 10.02 -6.94 -12.89
N HIS A 114 11.06 -6.73 -13.70
CA HIS A 114 11.09 -5.60 -14.61
C HIS A 114 10.00 -5.76 -15.70
N PRO A 115 9.26 -4.70 -16.08
CA PRO A 115 8.20 -4.78 -17.11
C PRO A 115 8.68 -5.42 -18.42
N ASP A 116 9.84 -4.99 -18.92
CA ASP A 116 10.45 -5.52 -20.16
C ASP A 116 11.24 -6.84 -19.97
N ALA A 117 11.08 -7.54 -18.84
CA ALA A 117 11.58 -8.90 -18.76
C ALA A 117 10.69 -9.76 -19.67
N HIS A 118 11.25 -10.35 -20.73
CA HIS A 118 10.57 -11.21 -21.73
C HIS A 118 9.33 -10.60 -22.43
N ASP A 119 9.45 -10.29 -23.73
CA ASP A 119 8.45 -9.61 -24.56
C ASP A 119 7.01 -10.18 -24.45
N ALA A 120 6.04 -9.29 -24.24
CA ALA A 120 4.59 -9.55 -24.28
C ALA A 120 4.05 -9.95 -25.67
N ALA A 121 4.92 -10.11 -26.67
CA ALA A 121 4.58 -10.43 -28.06
C ALA A 121 4.58 -11.93 -28.37
N SER A 122 5.09 -12.78 -27.48
CA SER A 122 5.06 -14.24 -27.64
C SER A 122 3.93 -14.81 -26.80
N GLY A 123 2.85 -15.29 -27.44
CA GLY A 123 1.72 -15.94 -26.77
C GLY A 123 2.05 -17.30 -26.13
N GLU A 124 3.30 -17.51 -25.72
CA GLU A 124 3.73 -18.66 -24.91
C GLU A 124 3.62 -18.28 -23.43
N ALA A 125 3.43 -19.29 -22.56
CA ALA A 125 3.41 -19.05 -21.12
C ALA A 125 4.72 -18.37 -20.72
N SER A 126 4.65 -17.11 -20.27
CA SER A 126 5.83 -16.30 -19.98
C SER A 126 6.74 -17.06 -19.02
N SER A 127 7.95 -17.39 -19.47
CA SER A 127 8.98 -17.93 -18.59
C SER A 127 9.13 -16.99 -17.39
N PRO A 128 9.20 -17.52 -16.16
CA PRO A 128 9.33 -16.67 -14.99
C PRO A 128 10.66 -15.91 -15.06
N THR A 129 10.70 -14.70 -14.50
CA THR A 129 11.99 -14.12 -14.13
C THR A 129 12.49 -14.85 -12.89
N LEU A 130 13.76 -15.24 -12.86
CA LEU A 130 14.37 -16.05 -11.80
C LEU A 130 15.60 -15.37 -11.21
N SER A 131 15.76 -15.44 -9.90
CA SER A 131 17.00 -15.04 -9.22
C SER A 131 17.38 -16.01 -8.10
N VAL A 132 18.68 -16.10 -7.84
CA VAL A 132 19.22 -16.77 -6.66
C VAL A 132 19.59 -15.73 -5.62
N HIS A 133 19.09 -15.88 -4.40
CA HIS A 133 19.36 -14.99 -3.26
C HIS A 133 20.14 -15.74 -2.18
N ALA A 134 21.04 -15.05 -1.50
CA ALA A 134 21.73 -15.56 -0.32
C ALA A 134 21.61 -14.57 0.85
N TYR A 135 21.40 -15.09 2.06
CA TYR A 135 21.25 -14.31 3.29
C TYR A 135 22.17 -14.83 4.39
N SER A 136 22.97 -13.95 4.99
CA SER A 136 23.86 -14.31 6.12
C SER A 136 23.83 -13.26 7.24
N PRO A 137 23.61 -13.65 8.51
CA PRO A 137 23.08 -14.96 8.92
C PRO A 137 21.72 -15.27 8.25
N PRO A 138 21.22 -16.51 8.33
CA PRO A 138 19.89 -16.85 7.82
C PRO A 138 18.80 -15.90 8.32
N LEU A 139 17.77 -15.70 7.49
CA LEU A 139 16.67 -14.81 7.81
C LEU A 139 15.93 -15.26 9.06
N THR A 140 15.65 -14.29 9.93
CA THR A 140 14.83 -14.49 11.13
C THR A 140 13.69 -13.48 11.24
N ALA A 141 13.81 -12.36 10.53
CA ALA A 141 12.80 -11.32 10.46
C ALA A 141 13.01 -10.42 9.23
N MET A 142 11.93 -9.77 8.82
CA MET A 142 11.94 -8.66 7.86
C MET A 142 11.16 -7.47 8.45
N SER A 143 11.61 -6.25 8.19
CA SER A 143 10.85 -5.04 8.53
C SER A 143 10.38 -4.34 7.28
N TYR A 144 9.14 -3.86 7.27
CA TYR A 144 8.53 -3.21 6.12
C TYR A 144 8.35 -1.72 6.36
N TYR A 145 8.39 -0.94 5.29
CA TYR A 145 8.49 0.50 5.31
C TYR A 145 7.55 1.17 4.30
N GLU A 146 7.19 2.40 4.59
CA GLU A 146 6.53 3.31 3.67
C GLU A 146 7.29 4.63 3.64
N VAL A 147 7.28 5.32 2.50
CA VAL A 147 7.70 6.72 2.42
C VAL A 147 6.48 7.59 2.71
N SER A 148 6.51 8.35 3.81
CA SER A 148 5.40 9.23 4.20
C SER A 148 5.27 10.42 3.25
N PRO A 149 4.12 11.12 3.22
CA PRO A 149 3.89 12.26 2.33
C PRO A 149 4.91 13.40 2.43
N ASN A 150 5.60 13.53 3.57
CA ASN A 150 6.69 14.48 3.79
C ASN A 150 8.08 13.94 3.40
N GLY A 151 8.14 12.85 2.63
CA GLY A 151 9.38 12.27 2.10
C GLY A 151 10.26 11.57 3.14
N ARG A 152 9.68 11.03 4.22
CA ARG A 152 10.44 10.32 5.26
C ARG A 152 10.16 8.83 5.23
N LEU A 153 11.20 8.03 5.39
CA LEU A 153 11.04 6.58 5.53
C LEU A 153 10.50 6.25 6.94
N ARG A 154 9.43 5.45 6.99
CA ARG A 154 8.79 5.02 8.23
C ARG A 154 8.59 3.52 8.22
N ARG A 155 9.10 2.82 9.25
CA ARG A 155 8.81 1.41 9.48
C ARG A 155 7.35 1.25 9.87
N VAL A 156 6.62 0.38 9.17
CA VAL A 156 5.20 0.13 9.40
C VAL A 156 4.93 -1.17 10.16
N ARG A 157 5.75 -2.20 9.93
CA ARG A 157 5.67 -3.48 10.65
C ARG A 157 6.99 -4.23 10.61
N SER A 158 7.15 -5.21 11.49
CA SER A 158 8.21 -6.22 11.42
C SER A 158 7.57 -7.59 11.60
N GLU A 159 8.03 -8.56 10.83
CA GLU A 159 7.51 -9.92 10.82
C GLU A 159 8.67 -10.90 11.05
N LEU A 160 8.47 -11.87 11.94
CA LEU A 160 9.38 -13.00 12.07
C LEU A 160 9.14 -13.95 10.89
N THR A 161 10.20 -14.25 10.14
CA THR A 161 10.16 -15.09 8.94
C THR A 161 11.56 -15.63 8.65
N ASP A 162 11.61 -16.88 8.20
CA ASP A 162 12.78 -17.55 7.63
C ASP A 162 12.68 -17.69 6.10
N GLU A 163 11.52 -17.36 5.52
CA GLU A 163 11.33 -17.27 4.07
C GLU A 163 11.63 -15.86 3.55
N PRO A 164 12.44 -15.72 2.48
CA PRO A 164 12.70 -14.43 1.86
C PRO A 164 11.53 -13.98 0.99
N GLU A 165 11.28 -12.67 0.97
CA GLU A 165 10.43 -12.04 -0.05
C GLU A 165 9.03 -12.67 -0.13
N ALA A 166 8.51 -13.18 0.99
CA ALA A 166 7.18 -13.77 1.04
C ALA A 166 6.15 -12.77 0.50
N PRO A 167 5.14 -13.20 -0.28
CA PRO A 167 4.09 -12.30 -0.70
C PRO A 167 3.51 -11.62 0.53
N PRO A 168 3.16 -10.33 0.45
CA PRO A 168 2.57 -9.64 1.58
C PRO A 168 1.39 -10.45 2.09
N LYS A 169 1.45 -10.88 3.37
CA LYS A 169 0.26 -11.40 4.04
C LYS A 169 -0.79 -10.33 3.86
N THR A 170 -1.95 -10.70 3.29
CA THR A 170 -3.07 -9.80 3.01
C THR A 170 -3.15 -8.77 4.13
N PRO A 171 -3.04 -7.45 3.85
CA PRO A 171 -2.92 -6.45 4.90
C PRO A 171 -4.00 -6.73 5.92
N ALA A 172 -3.58 -6.96 7.19
CA ALA A 172 -4.48 -7.43 8.23
C ALA A 172 -5.76 -6.61 8.17
N ALA A 173 -6.90 -7.28 7.97
CA ALA A 173 -8.17 -6.62 7.68
C ALA A 173 -8.39 -5.50 8.71
N LYS A 174 -8.24 -4.24 8.26
CA LYS A 174 -8.44 -3.07 9.11
C LYS A 174 -9.94 -2.99 9.37
N GLY A 175 -10.40 -3.62 10.45
CA GLY A 175 -11.82 -3.59 10.84
C GLY A 175 -12.34 -2.15 10.89
N ILE A 176 -13.66 -1.98 10.79
CA ILE A 176 -14.32 -0.68 10.65
C ILE A 176 -13.85 0.38 11.68
N ASN A 177 -13.53 -0.03 12.90
CA ASN A 177 -13.03 0.86 13.96
C ASN A 177 -11.67 1.48 13.62
N ALA A 178 -10.73 0.69 13.08
CA ALA A 178 -9.42 1.18 12.67
C ALA A 178 -9.51 2.09 11.45
N LEU A 179 -10.39 1.73 10.49
CA LEU A 179 -10.66 2.56 9.32
C LEU A 179 -11.28 3.92 9.72
N LEU A 180 -12.24 3.91 10.64
CA LEU A 180 -12.88 5.11 11.17
C LEU A 180 -11.90 6.00 11.93
N ALA A 181 -11.05 5.43 12.78
CA ALA A 181 -10.03 6.18 13.50
C ALA A 181 -9.07 6.88 12.52
N ALA A 182 -8.55 6.14 11.53
CA ALA A 182 -7.68 6.69 10.49
C ALA A 182 -8.36 7.76 9.63
N ALA A 183 -9.68 7.66 9.38
CA ALA A 183 -10.43 8.71 8.70
C ALA A 183 -10.50 9.98 9.56
N ARG A 184 -10.81 9.84 10.85
CA ARG A 184 -10.91 10.96 11.80
C ARG A 184 -9.59 11.70 12.01
N ASP A 185 -8.45 11.01 11.93
CA ASP A 185 -7.13 11.63 12.02
C ASP A 185 -6.81 12.54 10.82
N ARG A 186 -7.50 12.35 9.69
CA ARG A 186 -7.24 13.07 8.42
C ARG A 186 -8.26 14.16 8.13
N ILE A 187 -9.32 14.28 8.93
CA ILE A 187 -10.39 15.25 8.74
C ILE A 187 -10.54 16.15 9.95
N GLU A 188 -11.07 17.34 9.70
CA GLU A 188 -11.62 18.16 10.77
C GLU A 188 -13.01 17.63 11.16
N ARG A 189 -13.30 17.66 12.46
CA ARG A 189 -14.59 17.25 13.02
C ARG A 189 -15.24 18.44 13.70
N VAL A 190 -16.17 19.09 12.99
CA VAL A 190 -16.89 20.28 13.46
C VAL A 190 -17.89 19.85 14.53
N SER A 191 -17.91 20.53 15.68
CA SER A 191 -18.91 20.22 16.71
C SER A 191 -20.29 20.70 16.29
N ALA A 192 -21.34 20.08 16.82
CA ALA A 192 -22.73 20.48 16.55
C ALA A 192 -23.00 21.98 16.81
N ALA A 193 -22.34 22.57 17.81
CA ALA A 193 -22.49 23.98 18.17
C ALA A 193 -21.85 24.93 17.15
N GLU A 194 -20.80 24.51 16.45
CA GLU A 194 -20.06 25.32 15.49
C GLU A 194 -20.69 25.30 14.08
N VAL A 195 -21.62 24.38 13.81
CA VAL A 195 -22.23 24.23 12.48
C VAL A 195 -22.90 25.53 12.01
N ALA A 196 -23.58 26.25 12.91
CA ALA A 196 -24.24 27.50 12.56
C ALA A 196 -23.23 28.58 12.09
N ASP A 197 -22.09 28.67 12.77
CA ASP A 197 -21.03 29.63 12.44
C ASP A 197 -20.34 29.27 11.11
N GLU A 198 -20.10 27.99 10.87
CA GLU A 198 -19.56 27.49 9.60
C GLU A 198 -20.50 27.80 8.42
N LEU A 199 -21.81 27.57 8.60
CA LEU A 199 -22.81 27.91 7.59
C LEU A 199 -22.85 29.42 7.32
N ALA A 200 -22.76 30.25 8.37
CA ALA A 200 -22.67 31.70 8.22
C ALA A 200 -21.38 32.16 7.51
N ALA A 201 -20.29 31.39 7.64
CA ALA A 201 -19.03 31.59 6.92
C ALA A 201 -19.03 31.04 5.48
N GLY A 202 -20.15 30.48 5.01
CA GLY A 202 -20.33 30.00 3.63
C GLY A 202 -20.11 28.50 3.42
N ALA A 203 -20.06 27.70 4.49
CA ALA A 203 -20.05 26.25 4.38
C ALA A 203 -21.38 25.70 3.85
N HIS A 204 -21.34 24.52 3.24
CA HIS A 204 -22.51 23.73 2.85
C HIS A 204 -22.62 22.48 3.72
N LEU A 205 -23.74 22.34 4.41
CA LEU A 205 -24.08 21.11 5.13
C LEU A 205 -24.70 20.10 4.16
N VAL A 206 -24.17 18.89 4.13
CA VAL A 206 -24.56 17.80 3.22
C VAL A 206 -25.03 16.59 4.02
N ASP A 207 -26.32 16.29 3.95
CA ASP A 207 -26.93 15.14 4.63
C ASP A 207 -26.87 13.89 3.74
N ILE A 208 -26.06 12.92 4.19
CA ILE A 208 -25.80 11.67 3.46
C ILE A 208 -26.66 10.50 3.94
N ARG A 209 -27.56 10.71 4.90
CA ARG A 209 -28.45 9.65 5.41
C ARG A 209 -29.38 9.18 4.30
N PRO A 210 -29.75 7.90 4.21
CA PRO A 210 -30.77 7.42 3.29
C PRO A 210 -32.14 8.06 3.53
N ALA A 211 -32.96 8.19 2.48
CA ALA A 211 -34.30 8.79 2.57
C ALA A 211 -35.19 8.17 3.66
N ALA A 212 -35.15 6.85 3.81
CA ALA A 212 -35.89 6.16 4.86
C ALA A 212 -35.47 6.58 6.28
N GLN A 213 -34.17 6.82 6.50
CA GLN A 213 -33.64 7.26 7.79
C GLN A 213 -34.01 8.71 8.10
N ARG A 214 -33.98 9.60 7.09
CA ARG A 214 -34.45 10.98 7.25
C ARG A 214 -35.95 11.05 7.52
N ALA A 215 -36.74 10.18 6.88
CA ALA A 215 -38.17 10.09 7.14
C ALA A 215 -38.49 9.65 8.58
N SER A 216 -37.65 8.83 9.21
CA SER A 216 -37.82 8.41 10.60
C SER A 216 -37.24 9.39 11.63
N GLU A 217 -36.06 9.95 11.36
CA GLU A 217 -35.34 10.79 12.32
C GLU A 217 -35.72 12.27 12.20
N GLY A 218 -36.11 12.71 11.01
CA GLY A 218 -36.31 14.12 10.65
C GLY A 218 -35.24 14.66 9.72
N GLU A 219 -35.56 15.74 9.03
CA GLU A 219 -34.65 16.44 8.10
C GLU A 219 -33.86 17.54 8.82
N VAL A 220 -32.72 17.93 8.26
CA VAL A 220 -31.97 19.11 8.69
C VAL A 220 -32.31 20.27 7.76
N PRO A 221 -33.00 21.32 8.25
CA PRO A 221 -33.34 22.47 7.41
C PRO A 221 -32.10 23.09 6.74
N GLY A 222 -32.18 23.31 5.43
CA GLY A 222 -31.10 23.93 4.65
C GLY A 222 -29.94 23.00 4.27
N ALA A 223 -29.93 21.74 4.71
CA ALA A 223 -28.91 20.78 4.28
C ALA A 223 -29.17 20.33 2.83
N LEU A 224 -28.08 20.18 2.06
CA LEU A 224 -28.12 19.54 0.75
C LEU A 224 -28.25 18.04 0.95
N VAL A 225 -29.34 17.45 0.46
CA VAL A 225 -29.58 16.02 0.57
C VAL A 225 -28.87 15.29 -0.57
N ILE A 226 -27.78 14.59 -0.25
CA ILE A 226 -26.97 13.83 -1.21
C ILE A 226 -26.58 12.52 -0.55
N GLU A 227 -27.24 11.43 -0.91
CA GLU A 227 -26.93 10.13 -0.30
C GLU A 227 -25.49 9.68 -0.59
N ARG A 228 -24.93 8.89 0.34
CA ARG A 228 -23.52 8.51 0.35
C ARG A 228 -23.03 7.90 -0.97
N ASN A 229 -23.88 7.16 -1.67
CA ASN A 229 -23.55 6.41 -2.87
C ASN A 229 -23.21 7.27 -4.10
N VAL A 230 -23.59 8.55 -4.11
CA VAL A 230 -23.34 9.47 -5.24
C VAL A 230 -22.51 10.69 -4.84
N LEU A 231 -22.05 10.75 -3.59
CA LEU A 231 -21.50 11.95 -2.97
C LEU A 231 -20.32 12.54 -3.75
N GLU A 232 -19.33 11.72 -4.07
CA GLU A 232 -18.10 12.13 -4.76
C GLU A 232 -18.44 12.78 -6.11
N TRP A 233 -19.28 12.14 -6.93
CA TRP A 233 -19.69 12.65 -8.24
C TRP A 233 -20.51 13.94 -8.16
N ARG A 234 -21.25 14.16 -7.07
CA ARG A 234 -22.02 15.39 -6.90
C ARG A 234 -21.16 16.56 -6.43
N LEU A 235 -20.11 16.31 -5.66
CA LEU A 235 -19.31 17.36 -5.02
C LEU A 235 -18.00 17.68 -5.75
N ASP A 236 -17.53 16.83 -6.66
CA ASP A 236 -16.34 17.09 -7.48
C ASP A 236 -16.60 18.19 -8.54
N PRO A 237 -15.87 19.31 -8.54
CA PRO A 237 -16.05 20.40 -9.51
C PRO A 237 -15.76 20.01 -10.97
N THR A 238 -15.05 18.90 -11.20
CA THR A 238 -14.72 18.38 -12.53
C THR A 238 -15.77 17.39 -13.06
N SER A 239 -16.65 16.90 -12.18
CA SER A 239 -17.67 15.91 -12.53
C SER A 239 -18.79 16.54 -13.38
N THR A 240 -19.20 15.83 -14.43
CA THR A 240 -20.36 16.21 -15.25
C THR A 240 -21.70 16.06 -14.51
N ALA A 241 -21.72 15.34 -13.39
CA ALA A 241 -22.91 15.12 -12.55
C ALA A 241 -22.95 16.06 -11.32
N ARG A 242 -21.99 17.00 -11.21
CA ARG A 242 -21.86 17.90 -10.07
C ARG A 242 -23.10 18.75 -9.84
N ILE A 243 -23.31 19.14 -8.60
CA ILE A 243 -24.31 20.16 -8.25
C ILE A 243 -23.75 21.56 -8.47
N ASP A 244 -24.63 22.55 -8.53
CA ASP A 244 -24.26 23.94 -8.81
C ASP A 244 -23.29 24.53 -7.78
N GLN A 245 -23.39 24.09 -6.51
CA GLN A 245 -22.54 24.52 -5.40
C GLN A 245 -21.09 24.03 -5.51
N ALA A 246 -20.83 22.95 -6.26
CA ALA A 246 -19.48 22.42 -6.48
C ALA A 246 -18.74 23.24 -7.55
N VAL A 247 -18.44 24.50 -7.23
CA VAL A 247 -17.88 25.48 -8.16
C VAL A 247 -16.36 25.39 -8.30
N ASP A 248 -15.66 24.96 -7.24
CA ASP A 248 -14.21 24.81 -7.20
C ASP A 248 -13.77 23.83 -6.08
N TRP A 249 -12.44 23.69 -5.90
CA TRP A 249 -11.82 22.81 -4.91
C TRP A 249 -11.82 23.37 -3.47
N ASP A 250 -12.11 24.67 -3.30
CA ASP A 250 -12.07 25.42 -2.05
C ASP A 250 -13.45 25.50 -1.37
N VAL A 251 -14.48 24.84 -1.90
CA VAL A 251 -15.80 24.77 -1.27
C VAL A 251 -15.72 24.03 0.06
N ARG A 252 -16.30 24.63 1.11
CA ARG A 252 -16.34 24.07 2.46
C ARG A 252 -17.55 23.15 2.63
N TRP A 253 -17.30 21.84 2.60
CA TRP A 253 -18.33 20.80 2.77
C TRP A 253 -18.34 20.26 4.21
N LEU A 254 -19.50 20.35 4.88
CA LEU A 254 -19.74 19.67 6.15
C LEU A 254 -20.64 18.47 5.91
N VAL A 255 -20.13 17.26 6.08
CA VAL A 255 -20.88 16.03 5.85
C VAL A 255 -21.54 15.57 7.16
N ILE A 256 -22.83 15.26 7.11
CA ILE A 256 -23.59 14.76 8.27
C ILE A 256 -24.27 13.43 7.95
N CYS A 257 -24.12 12.48 8.88
CA CYS A 257 -24.91 11.26 8.93
C CYS A 257 -25.66 11.21 10.29
N SER A 258 -26.29 10.08 10.63
CA SER A 258 -27.07 9.99 11.89
C SER A 258 -26.23 10.22 13.16
N GLU A 259 -25.10 9.51 13.31
CA GLU A 259 -24.29 9.55 14.55
C GLU A 259 -22.82 10.04 14.37
N GLY A 260 -22.43 10.48 13.17
CA GLY A 260 -21.06 10.95 12.92
C GLY A 260 -20.01 9.84 12.67
N TYR A 261 -20.44 8.67 12.18
CA TYR A 261 -19.55 7.57 11.78
C TYR A 261 -19.31 7.57 10.26
N THR A 262 -20.37 7.31 9.49
CA THR A 262 -20.31 7.27 8.01
C THR A 262 -19.89 8.61 7.42
N SER A 263 -20.27 9.73 8.06
CA SER A 263 -19.85 11.07 7.64
C SER A 263 -18.34 11.28 7.75
N SER A 264 -17.67 10.71 8.76
CA SER A 264 -16.21 10.77 8.86
C SER A 264 -15.55 10.05 7.68
N LEU A 265 -16.04 8.87 7.32
CA LEU A 265 -15.53 8.11 6.17
C LEU A 265 -15.77 8.85 4.86
N ALA A 266 -16.94 9.47 4.72
CA ALA A 266 -17.31 10.24 3.55
C ALA A 266 -16.46 11.50 3.37
N ALA A 267 -16.27 12.29 4.43
CA ALA A 267 -15.41 13.46 4.40
C ALA A 267 -13.96 13.10 4.05
N ALA A 268 -13.45 11.97 4.55
CA ALA A 268 -12.13 11.49 4.21
C ALA A 268 -12.02 11.11 2.72
N ALA A 269 -13.02 10.41 2.16
CA ALA A 269 -13.06 10.08 0.73
C ALA A 269 -13.14 11.34 -0.16
N LEU A 270 -13.84 12.39 0.27
CA LEU A 270 -13.86 13.67 -0.43
C LEU A 270 -12.48 14.35 -0.43
N ARG A 271 -11.74 14.28 0.68
CA ARG A 271 -10.35 14.77 0.72
C ARG A 271 -9.44 13.97 -0.20
N ASP A 272 -9.64 12.66 -0.30
CA ASP A 272 -8.86 11.78 -1.17
C ASP A 272 -8.98 12.15 -2.66
N ILE A 273 -10.11 12.75 -3.07
CA ILE A 273 -10.31 13.28 -4.44
C ILE A 273 -9.94 14.76 -4.60
N GLY A 274 -9.41 15.41 -3.57
CA GLY A 274 -8.91 16.80 -3.63
C GLY A 274 -9.81 17.87 -3.01
N LEU A 275 -11.01 17.51 -2.50
CA LEU A 275 -11.89 18.43 -1.77
C LEU A 275 -11.37 18.64 -0.34
N HIS A 276 -10.23 19.32 -0.25
CA HIS A 276 -9.38 19.41 0.94
C HIS A 276 -10.05 20.08 2.15
N ARG A 277 -11.09 20.90 1.94
CA ARG A 277 -11.86 21.55 3.01
C ARG A 277 -13.02 20.72 3.55
N ALA A 278 -13.26 19.52 3.04
CA ALA A 278 -14.32 18.63 3.54
C ALA A 278 -14.10 18.25 5.03
N ALA A 279 -15.16 18.28 5.81
CA ALA A 279 -15.18 17.96 7.24
C ALA A 279 -16.46 17.18 7.59
N ASP A 280 -16.53 16.59 8.79
CA ASP A 280 -17.75 15.96 9.30
C ASP A 280 -18.32 16.69 10.52
N VAL A 281 -19.62 16.46 10.78
CA VAL A 281 -20.26 16.93 12.02
C VAL A 281 -20.14 15.86 13.10
N ALA A 282 -19.44 16.18 14.19
CA ALA A 282 -19.23 15.28 15.31
C ALA A 282 -20.57 14.92 15.99
N GLY A 283 -20.85 13.62 16.13
CA GLY A 283 -22.10 13.11 16.69
C GLY A 283 -23.31 13.16 15.74
N GLY A 284 -23.11 13.65 14.51
CA GLY A 284 -24.12 13.58 13.44
C GLY A 284 -25.40 14.36 13.74
N TYR A 285 -26.48 13.93 13.09
CA TYR A 285 -27.83 14.48 13.22
C TYR A 285 -28.30 14.55 14.68
N HIS A 286 -28.04 13.52 15.47
CA HIS A 286 -28.47 13.48 16.86
C HIS A 286 -27.79 14.55 17.72
N ALA A 287 -26.50 14.79 17.52
CA ALA A 287 -25.81 15.87 18.22
C ALA A 287 -26.27 17.25 17.73
N LEU A 288 -26.45 17.42 16.42
CA LEU A 288 -26.92 18.68 15.84
C LEU A 288 -28.33 19.05 16.34
N THR A 289 -29.26 18.09 16.35
CA THR A 289 -30.62 18.33 16.86
C THR A 289 -30.66 18.60 18.35
N ALA A 290 -29.84 17.91 19.15
CA ALA A 290 -29.73 18.19 20.58
C ALA A 290 -29.23 19.62 20.85
N ALA A 291 -28.28 20.12 20.06
CA ALA A 291 -27.76 21.48 20.17
C ALA A 291 -28.78 22.56 19.75
N LEU A 292 -29.79 22.23 18.94
CA LEU A 292 -30.84 23.15 18.52
C LEU A 292 -32.00 23.26 19.53
N VAL A 293 -32.08 22.35 20.51
CA VAL A 293 -33.15 22.29 21.52
C VAL A 293 -32.67 22.79 22.90
N GLY A 294 -31.35 22.91 23.11
CA GLY A 294 -30.73 23.46 24.33
C GLY A 294 -30.50 24.96 24.25
#